data_AF-A0A953WK34-F1
#
_entry.id   AF-A0A953WK34-F1
#
_cell.length_a   1.000
_cell.length_b   1.000
_cell.length_c   1.000
_cell.angle_alpha   90.00
_cell.angle_beta   90.00
_cell.angle_gamma   90.00
#
_symmetry.space_group_name_H-M   'P 1'
#
loop_
_entity.id
_entity.type
_entity.pdbx_description
1 polymer ?
#
loop_
_entity_poly.entity_id
_entity_poly.type
_entity_poly.pdbx_seq_one_letter_code
_entity_poly.pdbx_strand_id
1 'polypeptide(L)'
;MGRTIIASIIGALLVCTEASAEPWRAQSALAAPSWLTVKGESRVRYETLEGQFRANGDGGDQLLLFRTLIHAEADAGAVKFGLEIQDSRTYLGDAGTPLSSSIVNPIDVLQLYLTLPAPGLLGAGSSSEIQLGRQTVSIGSRRQIERVEYANVIRAYTGAHFLSSNPHGDELHLLYIAPVQRLPTDREELERNEIEFDREQLGRRIWGAHYRRADFLPRLASNVWGEAFIYGLDERDTDRVATPDRHYLTPGFRLFLAPQAGSFDFDIEGAFRFGSRRLTSAPDDAIDLKVRASSLIARVGYTFDAPWRPNIALQYYWASGDKDPADDRFDQYERLFGSRRTDLNNTSIHGPLTPANLSAPGVRIEVKPSSRLDARLHYSAASLASDTDSWIIAKLRDPTGESGGFIGHAIDTRARYWIAPGNLRLEIGASAFVFGEFARSVPAGPEGKRTLFGYTQLTATF
;
A
#
# COMPACT_ATOMS: atom_id res chain seq x y z
N MET A 1 30.18 -0.23 13.76
CA MET A 1 30.60 -0.87 12.49
C MET A 1 29.62 -0.67 11.33
N GLY A 2 28.30 -0.57 11.54
CA GLY A 2 27.31 -0.41 10.46
C GLY A 2 27.26 0.96 9.74
N ARG A 3 27.76 2.05 10.35
CA ARG A 3 27.77 3.39 9.72
C ARG A 3 28.74 3.52 8.54
N THR A 4 29.81 2.73 8.54
CA THR A 4 30.89 2.83 7.53
C THR A 4 30.59 2.04 6.26
N ILE A 5 29.78 0.98 6.33
CA ILE A 5 29.47 0.12 5.18
C ILE A 5 28.40 0.76 4.28
N ILE A 6 27.37 1.39 4.86
CA ILE A 6 26.30 2.06 4.09
C ILE A 6 26.82 3.31 3.36
N ALA A 7 27.69 4.09 4.00
CA ALA A 7 28.36 5.22 3.37
C ALA A 7 29.31 4.79 2.23
N SER A 8 29.89 3.59 2.32
CA SER A 8 30.79 3.06 1.29
C SER A 8 30.05 2.55 0.04
N ILE A 9 28.84 2.01 0.18
CA ILE A 9 28.02 1.60 -0.98
C ILE A 9 27.45 2.82 -1.71
N ILE A 10 26.97 3.83 -0.96
CA ILE A 10 26.48 5.08 -1.55
C ILE A 10 27.63 5.89 -2.15
N GLY A 11 28.79 5.94 -1.48
CA GLY A 11 30.00 6.59 -1.98
C GLY A 11 30.57 5.92 -3.23
N ALA A 12 30.61 4.59 -3.29
CA ALA A 12 31.06 3.85 -4.47
C ALA A 12 30.08 3.97 -5.66
N LEU A 13 28.77 4.08 -5.40
CA LEU A 13 27.77 4.32 -6.46
C LEU A 13 27.78 5.76 -6.99
N LEU A 14 28.32 6.72 -6.23
CA LEU A 14 28.48 8.12 -6.66
C LEU A 14 29.77 8.38 -7.46
N VAL A 15 30.75 7.46 -7.44
CA VAL A 15 32.03 7.62 -8.17
C VAL A 15 31.94 7.21 -9.64
N CYS A 16 30.90 6.47 -10.07
CA CYS A 16 30.66 6.20 -11.49
C CYS A 16 29.70 7.23 -12.10
N THR A 17 30.13 8.49 -12.21
CA THR A 17 29.42 9.53 -12.98
C THR A 17 29.93 9.65 -14.41
N GLU A 18 30.73 8.69 -14.90
CA GLU A 18 30.96 8.55 -16.33
C GLU A 18 29.76 7.87 -16.99
N ALA A 19 29.01 8.70 -17.70
CA ALA A 19 28.03 8.44 -18.76
C ALA A 19 28.07 7.04 -19.41
N SER A 20 27.57 6.02 -18.72
CA SER A 20 27.01 4.84 -19.39
C SER A 20 25.61 5.21 -19.88
N ALA A 21 25.34 4.98 -21.18
CA ALA A 21 24.00 5.15 -21.75
C ALA A 21 22.99 4.12 -21.19
N GLU A 22 23.49 2.99 -20.68
CA GLU A 22 22.68 1.95 -20.07
C GLU A 22 22.66 2.06 -18.54
N PRO A 23 21.52 1.72 -17.90
CA PRO A 23 21.43 1.77 -16.46
C PRO A 23 22.40 0.77 -15.81
N TRP A 24 23.06 1.16 -14.71
CA TRP A 24 23.92 0.23 -13.96
C TRP A 24 23.10 -0.97 -13.45
N ARG A 25 23.77 -2.12 -13.34
CA ARG A 25 23.20 -3.38 -12.85
C ARG A 25 24.13 -4.06 -11.86
N ALA A 26 23.60 -4.50 -10.72
CA ALA A 26 24.32 -5.27 -9.70
C ALA A 26 24.91 -6.54 -10.32
N GLN A 27 24.16 -7.17 -11.23
CA GLN A 27 24.60 -8.32 -12.01
C GLN A 27 25.96 -8.10 -12.68
N SER A 28 26.11 -6.98 -13.39
CA SER A 28 27.32 -6.62 -14.13
C SER A 28 28.45 -6.26 -13.18
N ALA A 29 28.16 -5.53 -12.11
CA ALA A 29 29.15 -5.11 -11.12
C ALA A 29 29.72 -6.29 -10.31
N LEU A 30 28.91 -7.31 -10.02
CA LEU A 30 29.31 -8.51 -9.28
C LEU A 30 29.88 -9.61 -10.18
N ALA A 31 29.88 -9.43 -11.50
CA ALA A 31 30.15 -10.49 -12.48
C ALA A 31 29.37 -11.78 -12.15
N ALA A 32 28.11 -11.61 -11.74
CA ALA A 32 27.31 -12.74 -11.27
C ALA A 32 27.02 -13.73 -12.41
N PRO A 33 27.07 -15.05 -12.14
CA PRO A 33 26.83 -16.06 -13.16
C PRO A 33 25.39 -16.01 -13.68
N SER A 34 25.14 -16.55 -14.87
CA SER A 34 23.82 -16.44 -15.54
C SER A 34 22.66 -17.11 -14.78
N TRP A 35 22.95 -18.03 -13.87
CA TRP A 35 21.95 -18.67 -13.00
C TRP A 35 21.59 -17.83 -11.77
N LEU A 36 22.35 -16.76 -11.47
CA LEU A 36 22.11 -15.91 -10.30
C LEU A 36 21.72 -14.51 -10.75
N THR A 37 20.57 -14.01 -10.30
CA THR A 37 20.15 -12.61 -10.48
C THR A 37 20.26 -11.87 -9.17
N VAL A 38 20.99 -10.75 -9.15
CA VAL A 38 21.03 -9.84 -7.99
C VAL A 38 20.50 -8.47 -8.40
N LYS A 39 19.57 -7.92 -7.60
CA LYS A 39 19.01 -6.58 -7.75
C LYS A 39 18.79 -5.93 -6.40
N GLY A 40 18.74 -4.61 -6.35
CA GLY A 40 18.50 -3.88 -5.11
C GLY A 40 17.93 -2.50 -5.30
N GLU A 41 17.46 -1.95 -4.18
CA GLU A 41 17.03 -0.57 -4.06
C GLU A 41 17.60 0.01 -2.77
N SER A 42 18.12 1.22 -2.81
CA SER A 42 18.38 2.03 -1.62
C SER A 42 17.66 3.37 -1.71
N ARG A 43 17.07 3.80 -0.61
CA ARG A 43 16.19 4.95 -0.57
C ARG A 43 16.42 5.76 0.70
N VAL A 44 16.47 7.07 0.54
CA VAL A 44 16.37 8.05 1.62
C VAL A 44 15.14 8.91 1.39
N ARG A 45 14.38 9.18 2.45
CA ARG A 45 13.24 10.10 2.42
C ARG A 45 13.24 10.98 3.65
N TYR A 46 13.13 12.28 3.47
CA TYR A 46 12.82 13.21 4.54
C TYR A 46 11.34 13.60 4.46
N GLU A 47 10.64 13.57 5.58
CA GLU A 47 9.24 13.94 5.77
C GLU A 47 9.12 15.04 6.82
N THR A 48 8.20 15.97 6.62
CA THR A 48 7.81 17.00 7.61
C THR A 48 6.30 17.11 7.66
N LEU A 49 5.77 17.36 8.85
CA LEU A 49 4.35 17.57 9.13
C LEU A 49 4.20 18.80 10.03
N GLU A 50 3.33 19.72 9.64
CA GLU A 50 2.86 20.83 10.47
C GLU A 50 1.40 20.57 10.85
N GLY A 51 1.09 20.66 12.14
CA GLY A 51 -0.23 20.38 12.70
C GLY A 51 -0.49 18.88 12.86
N GLN A 52 -1.46 18.55 13.71
CA GLN A 52 -1.93 17.18 13.92
C GLN A 52 -3.42 17.07 13.63
N PHE A 53 -3.82 15.90 13.13
CA PHE A 53 -5.21 15.55 12.85
C PHE A 53 -5.72 14.40 13.72
N ARG A 54 -4.84 13.81 14.54
CA ARG A 54 -5.13 12.67 15.41
C ARG A 54 -5.64 13.17 16.76
N ALA A 55 -6.48 12.38 17.41
CA ALA A 55 -6.94 12.61 18.76
C ALA A 55 -5.76 12.87 19.69
N ASN A 56 -5.83 13.96 20.46
CA ASN A 56 -4.82 14.39 21.41
C ASN A 56 -3.41 14.63 20.81
N GLY A 57 -3.28 14.77 19.49
CA GLY A 57 -2.03 15.13 18.85
C GLY A 57 -1.83 16.64 18.83
N ASP A 58 -0.60 17.09 19.11
CA ASP A 58 -0.21 18.50 19.07
C ASP A 58 1.03 18.73 18.19
N GLY A 59 1.30 20.00 17.87
CA GLY A 59 2.52 20.40 17.17
C GLY A 59 2.68 19.86 15.75
N GLY A 60 3.93 19.63 15.37
CA GLY A 60 4.36 19.08 14.08
C GLY A 60 5.25 17.87 14.29
N ASP A 61 5.79 17.33 13.20
CA ASP A 61 6.62 16.13 13.23
C ASP A 61 7.59 16.13 12.04
N GLN A 62 8.68 15.38 12.15
CA GLN A 62 9.62 15.15 11.05
C GLN A 62 10.22 13.77 11.13
N LEU A 63 10.58 13.22 9.98
CA LEU A 63 11.15 11.89 9.92
C LEU A 63 12.13 11.74 8.77
N LEU A 64 13.32 11.22 9.07
CA LEU A 64 14.30 10.80 8.08
C LEU A 64 14.27 9.28 7.99
N LEU A 65 13.86 8.75 6.84
CA LEU A 65 13.67 7.33 6.59
C LEU A 65 14.74 6.81 5.63
N PHE A 66 15.28 5.64 5.95
CA PHE A 66 16.15 4.86 5.09
C PHE A 66 15.51 3.52 4.82
N ARG A 67 15.61 3.05 3.58
CA ARG A 67 15.28 1.67 3.19
C ARG A 67 16.35 1.14 2.25
N THR A 68 16.86 -0.05 2.52
CA THR A 68 17.68 -0.81 1.57
C THR A 68 17.06 -2.19 1.37
N LEU A 69 16.94 -2.61 0.12
CA LEU A 69 16.46 -3.91 -0.32
C LEU A 69 17.55 -4.56 -1.16
N ILE A 70 17.88 -5.81 -0.87
CA ILE A 70 18.80 -6.62 -1.67
C ILE A 70 18.11 -7.95 -1.94
N HIS A 71 17.86 -8.24 -3.21
CA HIS A 71 17.23 -9.47 -3.67
C HIS A 71 18.22 -10.28 -4.51
N ALA A 72 18.36 -11.55 -4.15
CA ALA A 72 19.10 -12.55 -4.91
C ALA A 72 18.15 -13.69 -5.30
N GLU A 73 18.17 -14.08 -6.58
CA GLU A 73 17.41 -15.23 -7.09
C GLU A 73 18.35 -16.19 -7.84
N ALA A 74 18.37 -17.45 -7.44
CA ALA A 74 19.12 -18.51 -8.08
C ALA A 74 18.19 -19.42 -8.89
N ASP A 75 18.42 -19.53 -10.20
CA ASP A 75 17.70 -20.40 -11.13
C ASP A 75 18.46 -21.74 -11.28
N ALA A 76 17.92 -22.79 -10.66
CA ALA A 76 18.45 -24.16 -10.75
C ALA A 76 17.73 -24.97 -11.85
N GLY A 77 17.10 -24.31 -12.83
CA GLY A 77 16.35 -24.92 -13.93
C GLY A 77 14.94 -25.32 -13.52
N ALA A 78 14.80 -26.41 -12.76
CA ALA A 78 13.49 -26.90 -12.33
C ALA A 78 12.90 -26.12 -11.16
N VAL A 79 13.75 -25.41 -10.41
CA VAL A 79 13.38 -24.67 -9.19
C VAL A 79 14.16 -23.36 -9.18
N LYS A 80 13.49 -22.28 -8.81
CA LYS A 80 14.16 -21.00 -8.49
C LYS A 80 14.13 -20.78 -6.98
N PHE A 81 15.19 -20.20 -6.43
CA PHE A 81 15.30 -19.87 -5.01
C PHE A 81 15.48 -18.36 -4.87
N GLY A 82 14.65 -17.70 -4.07
CA GLY A 82 14.73 -16.26 -3.84
C GLY A 82 15.02 -15.93 -2.38
N LEU A 83 15.86 -14.93 -2.17
CA LEU A 83 16.15 -14.31 -0.88
C LEU A 83 16.09 -12.79 -1.02
N GLU A 84 15.31 -12.11 -0.18
CA GLU A 84 15.33 -10.65 -0.05
C GLU A 84 15.62 -10.23 1.38
N ILE A 85 16.62 -9.37 1.56
CA ILE A 85 16.90 -8.69 2.83
C ILE A 85 16.39 -7.26 2.75
N GLN A 86 15.74 -6.80 3.81
CA GLN A 86 15.30 -5.42 4.00
C GLN A 86 15.97 -4.80 5.22
N ASP A 87 16.48 -3.58 5.10
CA ASP A 87 16.90 -2.74 6.23
C ASP A 87 16.13 -1.42 6.18
N SER A 88 15.22 -1.21 7.13
CA SER A 88 14.38 -0.02 7.21
C SER A 88 14.57 0.72 8.53
N ARG A 89 15.16 1.91 8.47
CA ARG A 89 15.55 2.69 9.65
C ARG A 89 14.97 4.08 9.63
N THR A 90 14.83 4.70 10.80
CA THR A 90 14.39 6.09 10.92
C THR A 90 15.16 6.89 11.95
N TYR A 91 15.18 8.21 11.75
CA TYR A 91 15.78 9.22 12.62
C TYR A 91 14.93 10.51 12.62
N LEU A 92 15.22 11.43 13.54
CA LEU A 92 14.56 12.74 13.71
C LEU A 92 13.14 12.72 14.27
N GLY A 93 12.53 11.55 14.44
CA GLY A 93 11.25 11.43 15.14
C GLY A 93 11.38 11.78 16.63
N ASP A 94 10.28 12.20 17.22
CA ASP A 94 10.10 12.55 18.62
C ASP A 94 8.91 11.79 19.24
N ALA A 95 8.58 12.10 20.49
CA ALA A 95 7.52 11.41 21.23
C ALA A 95 6.14 11.49 20.55
N GLY A 96 5.86 12.56 19.79
CA GLY A 96 4.62 12.76 19.04
C GLY A 96 4.58 12.01 17.70
N THR A 97 5.73 11.58 17.17
CA THR A 97 5.80 10.86 15.91
C THR A 97 5.01 9.55 15.98
N PRO A 98 4.15 9.20 15.00
CA PRO A 98 3.40 7.95 14.99
C PRO A 98 4.26 6.76 14.53
N LEU A 99 5.41 6.53 15.18
CA LEU A 99 6.30 5.39 14.86
C LEU A 99 5.61 4.06 15.14
N SER A 100 5.91 3.09 14.27
CA SER A 100 5.46 1.70 14.39
C SER A 100 6.37 0.80 13.56
N SER A 101 6.20 -0.51 13.70
CA SER A 101 6.85 -1.51 12.85
C SER A 101 6.42 -1.43 11.36
N SER A 102 5.49 -0.53 11.00
CA SER A 102 5.21 -0.20 9.60
C SER A 102 6.16 0.81 8.97
N ILE A 103 7.01 1.41 9.79
CA ILE A 103 7.94 2.49 9.45
C ILE A 103 9.39 2.07 9.76
N VAL A 104 9.61 1.28 10.82
CA VAL A 104 10.94 0.81 11.26
C VAL A 104 10.96 -0.72 11.28
N ASN A 105 11.98 -1.32 10.67
CA ASN A 105 12.26 -2.76 10.66
C ASN A 105 13.72 -2.96 10.22
N PRO A 106 14.68 -2.85 11.15
CA PRO A 106 16.10 -2.87 10.85
C PRO A 106 16.56 -4.32 10.61
N ILE A 107 17.13 -4.57 9.44
CA ILE A 107 17.66 -5.88 8.99
C ILE A 107 16.71 -7.05 9.26
N ASP A 108 15.86 -7.38 8.29
CA ASP A 108 15.01 -8.57 8.32
C ASP A 108 15.02 -9.34 6.98
N VAL A 109 14.65 -10.63 7.05
CA VAL A 109 14.42 -11.48 5.87
C VAL A 109 13.01 -11.22 5.34
N LEU A 110 12.91 -10.32 4.36
CA LEU A 110 11.66 -9.94 3.72
C LEU A 110 11.10 -11.07 2.85
N GLN A 111 11.96 -11.77 2.11
CA GLN A 111 11.56 -12.91 1.28
C GLN A 111 12.55 -14.06 1.43
N LEU A 112 12.03 -15.28 1.48
CA LEU A 112 12.76 -16.54 1.41
C LEU A 112 11.81 -17.58 0.81
N TYR A 113 11.96 -17.84 -0.48
CA TYR A 113 11.02 -18.67 -1.23
C TYR A 113 11.71 -19.61 -2.22
N LEU A 114 10.93 -20.58 -2.68
CA LEU A 114 11.21 -21.31 -3.90
C LEU A 114 10.03 -21.19 -4.88
N THR A 115 10.32 -21.22 -6.18
CA THR A 115 9.32 -21.18 -7.25
C THR A 115 9.46 -22.42 -8.12
N LEU A 116 8.33 -23.08 -8.37
CA LEU A 116 8.23 -24.33 -9.12
C LEU A 116 7.32 -24.13 -10.34
N PRO A 117 7.64 -24.73 -11.50
CA PRO A 117 6.70 -24.77 -12.62
C PRO A 117 5.48 -25.61 -12.26
N ALA A 118 4.32 -25.23 -12.79
CA ALA A 118 3.07 -25.94 -12.61
C ALA A 118 2.29 -26.04 -13.93
N PRO A 119 1.32 -26.97 -14.05
CA PRO A 119 0.48 -27.06 -15.24
C PRO A 119 -0.30 -25.75 -15.53
N GLY A 120 -0.36 -25.37 -16.80
CA GLY A 120 -1.17 -24.25 -17.28
C GLY A 120 -2.66 -24.44 -16.99
N LEU A 121 -3.33 -23.45 -16.39
CA LEU A 121 -4.77 -23.52 -16.06
C LEU A 121 -5.65 -22.64 -16.97
N LEU A 122 -5.05 -21.83 -17.84
CA LEU A 122 -5.75 -20.88 -18.71
C LEU A 122 -5.76 -21.32 -20.19
N GLY A 123 -5.80 -22.63 -20.41
CA GLY A 123 -5.86 -23.24 -21.75
C GLY A 123 -4.50 -23.40 -22.43
N ALA A 124 -4.54 -23.68 -23.74
CA ALA A 124 -3.35 -23.95 -24.54
C ALA A 124 -2.39 -22.74 -24.54
N GLY A 125 -1.11 -23.00 -24.33
CA GLY A 125 -0.07 -21.96 -24.29
C GLY A 125 0.01 -21.21 -22.96
N SER A 126 -0.80 -21.56 -21.95
CA SER A 126 -0.65 -20.99 -20.61
C SER A 126 0.57 -21.54 -19.87
N SER A 127 1.22 -20.68 -19.09
CA SER A 127 2.32 -21.02 -18.19
C SER A 127 1.87 -20.80 -16.75
N SER A 128 2.25 -21.69 -15.84
CA SER A 128 1.96 -21.49 -14.42
C SER A 128 3.19 -21.73 -13.56
N GLU A 129 3.20 -21.06 -12.41
CA GLU A 129 4.19 -21.26 -11.36
C GLU A 129 3.52 -21.26 -9.99
N ILE A 130 4.15 -21.94 -9.03
CA ILE A 130 3.81 -21.89 -7.62
C ILE A 130 5.02 -21.43 -6.82
N GLN A 131 4.85 -20.35 -6.06
CA GLN A 131 5.83 -19.81 -5.14
C GLN A 131 5.48 -20.22 -3.71
N LEU A 132 6.43 -20.88 -3.04
CA LEU A 132 6.29 -21.42 -1.69
C LEU A 132 7.32 -20.76 -0.76
N GLY A 133 6.88 -20.35 0.44
CA GLY A 133 7.74 -19.76 1.47
C GLY A 133 7.35 -18.34 1.82
N ARG A 134 8.29 -17.59 2.41
CA ARG A 134 8.11 -16.18 2.77
C ARG A 134 8.30 -15.32 1.51
N GLN A 135 7.30 -14.53 1.20
CA GLN A 135 7.18 -13.82 -0.07
C GLN A 135 6.40 -12.53 0.09
N THR A 136 6.51 -11.67 -0.91
CA THR A 136 5.63 -10.52 -1.07
C THR A 136 4.64 -10.78 -2.19
N VAL A 137 3.39 -10.36 -1.99
CA VAL A 137 2.30 -10.64 -2.94
C VAL A 137 1.66 -9.31 -3.36
N SER A 138 1.44 -9.14 -4.66
CA SER A 138 0.78 -7.98 -5.23
C SER A 138 -0.10 -8.43 -6.39
N ILE A 139 -1.39 -8.11 -6.34
CA ILE A 139 -2.37 -8.60 -7.33
C ILE A 139 -3.28 -7.45 -7.77
N GLY A 140 -3.60 -7.39 -9.08
CA GLY A 140 -4.57 -6.47 -9.66
C GLY A 140 -4.31 -5.00 -9.32
N SER A 141 -5.34 -4.30 -8.85
CA SER A 141 -5.28 -2.90 -8.39
C SER A 141 -4.39 -2.65 -7.17
N ARG A 142 -3.94 -3.71 -6.51
CA ARG A 142 -3.21 -3.68 -5.24
C ARG A 142 -4.05 -3.18 -4.06
N ARG A 143 -5.36 -3.03 -4.18
CA ARG A 143 -6.23 -2.53 -3.09
C ARG A 143 -6.61 -3.60 -2.07
N GLN A 144 -6.56 -4.88 -2.48
CA GLN A 144 -6.80 -6.02 -1.61
C GLN A 144 -5.49 -6.53 -0.97
N ILE A 145 -4.46 -6.75 -1.78
CA ILE A 145 -3.12 -7.18 -1.34
C ILE A 145 -2.03 -6.51 -2.17
N GLU A 146 -0.99 -5.98 -1.52
CA GLU A 146 0.07 -5.21 -2.16
C GLU A 146 1.46 -5.51 -1.59
N ARG A 147 2.47 -5.52 -2.47
CA ARG A 147 3.86 -5.22 -2.10
C ARG A 147 4.08 -3.70 -2.07
N VAL A 148 3.95 -3.10 -0.89
CA VAL A 148 3.80 -1.64 -0.77
C VAL A 148 5.09 -0.90 -1.15
N GLU A 149 5.05 -0.12 -2.23
CA GLU A 149 6.23 0.60 -2.73
C GLU A 149 6.62 1.79 -1.84
N TYR A 150 5.65 2.61 -1.42
CA TYR A 150 5.92 3.85 -0.69
C TYR A 150 6.23 3.66 0.80
N ALA A 151 5.65 2.65 1.45
CA ALA A 151 5.92 2.38 2.86
C ALA A 151 7.42 2.20 3.11
N ASN A 152 7.90 2.52 4.31
CA ASN A 152 9.29 2.27 4.64
C ASN A 152 9.56 0.78 4.86
N VAL A 153 8.61 0.07 5.47
CA VAL A 153 8.69 -1.37 5.69
C VAL A 153 7.70 -2.10 4.78
N ILE A 154 8.19 -3.01 3.95
CA ILE A 154 7.36 -3.89 3.11
C ILE A 154 6.81 -5.02 3.97
N ARG A 155 5.56 -5.41 3.73
CA ARG A 155 4.93 -6.54 4.40
C ARG A 155 5.20 -7.83 3.63
N ALA A 156 5.60 -8.87 4.34
CA ALA A 156 5.72 -10.23 3.82
C ALA A 156 4.56 -11.12 4.26
N TYR A 157 4.43 -12.23 3.55
CA TYR A 157 3.50 -13.31 3.80
C TYR A 157 4.22 -14.65 3.64
N THR A 158 3.89 -15.65 4.46
CA THR A 158 4.45 -17.00 4.34
C THR A 158 3.35 -17.96 3.90
N GLY A 159 3.57 -18.70 2.81
CA GLY A 159 2.61 -19.67 2.30
C GLY A 159 2.81 -19.99 0.82
N ALA A 160 1.70 -20.25 0.13
CA ALA A 160 1.67 -20.60 -1.29
C ALA A 160 0.96 -19.53 -2.13
N HIS A 161 1.57 -19.14 -3.25
CA HIS A 161 0.97 -18.30 -4.28
C HIS A 161 1.16 -18.98 -5.63
N PHE A 162 0.05 -19.25 -6.31
CA PHE A 162 0.03 -19.80 -7.66
C PHE A 162 -0.38 -18.70 -8.64
N LEU A 163 0.33 -18.63 -9.76
CA LEU A 163 0.03 -17.73 -10.89
C LEU A 163 -0.03 -18.57 -12.16
N SER A 164 -1.14 -18.48 -12.90
CA SER A 164 -1.22 -18.92 -14.29
C SER A 164 -1.46 -17.73 -15.20
N SER A 165 -0.74 -17.64 -16.31
CA SER A 165 -0.91 -16.60 -17.32
C SER A 165 -1.01 -17.21 -18.72
N ASN A 166 -1.70 -16.53 -19.65
CA ASN A 166 -1.77 -16.94 -21.05
C ASN A 166 -1.24 -15.85 -22.02
N PRO A 167 -1.02 -16.15 -23.31
CA PRO A 167 -0.52 -15.18 -24.28
C PRO A 167 -1.46 -13.98 -24.55
N HIS A 168 -2.74 -14.07 -24.17
CA HIS A 168 -3.68 -12.96 -24.25
C HIS A 168 -3.52 -11.96 -23.09
N GLY A 169 -2.73 -12.30 -22.06
CA GLY A 169 -2.49 -11.46 -20.89
C GLY A 169 -3.47 -11.71 -19.74
N ASP A 170 -4.31 -12.75 -19.83
CA ASP A 170 -5.13 -13.16 -18.69
C ASP A 170 -4.25 -13.73 -17.59
N GLU A 171 -4.65 -13.51 -16.34
CA GLU A 171 -3.96 -14.07 -15.17
C GLU A 171 -4.96 -14.65 -14.18
N LEU A 172 -4.63 -15.83 -13.63
CA LEU A 172 -5.31 -16.46 -12.51
C LEU A 172 -4.33 -16.56 -11.34
N HIS A 173 -4.68 -15.92 -10.24
CA HIS A 173 -3.96 -16.05 -8.97
C HIS A 173 -4.78 -16.90 -8.00
N LEU A 174 -4.12 -17.87 -7.37
CA LEU A 174 -4.65 -18.60 -6.21
C LEU A 174 -3.65 -18.43 -5.07
N LEU A 175 -4.13 -18.13 -3.86
CA LEU A 175 -3.24 -17.94 -2.71
C LEU A 175 -3.78 -18.58 -1.45
N TYR A 176 -2.86 -19.04 -0.60
CA TYR A 176 -3.09 -19.42 0.78
C TYR A 176 -1.84 -19.06 1.59
N ILE A 177 -1.92 -17.96 2.34
CA ILE A 177 -0.76 -17.31 2.95
C ILE A 177 -1.10 -16.78 4.35
N ALA A 178 -0.11 -16.72 5.23
CA ALA A 178 -0.20 -16.07 6.53
C ALA A 178 0.62 -14.77 6.51
N PRO A 179 0.12 -13.66 7.08
CA PRO A 179 0.94 -12.45 7.21
C PRO A 179 2.10 -12.68 8.16
N VAL A 180 3.20 -12.00 7.90
CA VAL A 180 4.35 -11.93 8.79
C VAL A 180 4.22 -10.69 9.69
N GLN A 181 4.39 -10.87 11.00
CA GLN A 181 4.42 -9.80 11.99
C GLN A 181 5.76 -9.09 11.93
N ARG A 182 5.68 -7.77 11.77
CA ARG A 182 6.83 -6.87 11.79
C ARG A 182 7.22 -6.55 13.21
N LEU A 183 8.49 -6.78 13.53
CA LEU A 183 9.09 -6.55 14.84
C LEU A 183 10.28 -5.57 14.73
N PRO A 184 10.69 -4.90 15.82
CA PRO A 184 10.04 -4.86 17.14
C PRO A 184 8.71 -4.09 17.13
N THR A 185 7.90 -4.21 18.19
CA THR A 185 6.67 -3.40 18.37
C THR A 185 6.73 -2.41 19.52
N ASP A 186 7.71 -2.56 20.43
CA ASP A 186 7.91 -1.62 21.52
C ASP A 186 8.41 -0.26 21.00
N ARG A 187 7.97 0.81 21.65
CA ARG A 187 8.26 2.17 21.21
C ARG A 187 9.76 2.49 21.31
N GLU A 188 10.40 2.13 22.41
CA GLU A 188 11.80 2.47 22.63
C GLU A 188 12.73 1.66 21.72
N GLU A 189 12.40 0.39 21.49
CA GLU A 189 13.11 -0.48 20.55
C GLU A 189 13.05 0.08 19.11
N LEU A 190 11.87 0.56 18.68
CA LEU A 190 11.68 1.22 17.39
C LEU A 190 12.55 2.48 17.26
N GLU A 191 12.60 3.34 18.29
CA GLU A 191 13.42 4.57 18.29
C GLU A 191 14.92 4.28 18.22
N ARG A 192 15.37 3.21 18.89
CA ARG A 192 16.77 2.76 18.84
C ARG A 192 17.15 2.05 17.55
N ASN A 193 16.20 1.82 16.64
CA ASN A 193 16.38 0.94 15.47
C ASN A 193 16.93 -0.43 15.91
N GLU A 194 16.32 -1.03 16.93
CA GLU A 194 16.66 -2.34 17.44
C GLU A 194 16.33 -3.43 16.40
N ILE A 195 17.20 -4.43 16.29
CA ILE A 195 17.03 -5.54 15.36
C ILE A 195 16.25 -6.64 16.07
N GLU A 196 15.05 -6.92 15.60
CA GLU A 196 14.27 -8.10 15.97
C GLU A 196 13.69 -8.74 14.71
N PHE A 197 13.93 -10.04 14.52
CA PHE A 197 13.44 -10.75 13.33
C PHE A 197 11.93 -10.95 13.37
N ASP A 198 11.32 -10.73 12.21
CA ASP A 198 9.90 -10.86 11.97
C ASP A 198 9.40 -12.31 12.14
N ARG A 199 8.18 -12.47 12.65
CA ARG A 199 7.58 -13.79 12.97
C ARG A 199 6.28 -14.04 12.23
N GLU A 200 6.09 -15.26 11.74
CA GLU A 200 4.87 -15.70 11.08
C GLU A 200 3.65 -15.64 12.02
N GLN A 201 2.56 -15.02 11.55
CA GLN A 201 1.28 -15.05 12.24
C GLN A 201 0.41 -16.19 11.69
N LEU A 202 0.82 -17.43 11.95
CA LEU A 202 0.12 -18.61 11.44
C LEU A 202 -1.34 -18.72 11.90
N GLY A 203 -1.74 -17.99 12.95
CA GLY A 203 -3.13 -17.82 13.40
C GLY A 203 -4.03 -17.06 12.40
N ARG A 204 -3.43 -16.32 11.47
CA ARG A 204 -4.10 -15.48 10.48
C ARG A 204 -3.84 -16.08 9.10
N ARG A 205 -4.88 -16.48 8.38
CA ARG A 205 -4.79 -17.08 7.06
C ARG A 205 -5.57 -16.25 6.07
N ILE A 206 -4.92 -15.88 5.00
CA ILE A 206 -5.50 -15.19 3.87
C ILE A 206 -5.53 -16.22 2.73
N TRP A 207 -6.68 -16.39 2.13
CA TRP A 207 -6.85 -17.26 0.98
C TRP A 207 -7.65 -16.56 -0.09
N GLY A 208 -7.53 -16.98 -1.34
CA GLY A 208 -8.35 -16.37 -2.37
C GLY A 208 -8.05 -16.82 -3.78
N ALA A 209 -8.93 -16.41 -4.67
CA ALA A 209 -8.81 -16.54 -6.10
C ALA A 209 -9.06 -15.17 -6.75
N HIS A 210 -8.22 -14.80 -7.71
CA HIS A 210 -8.35 -13.57 -8.48
C HIS A 210 -8.10 -13.90 -9.95
N TYR A 211 -9.08 -13.61 -10.80
CA TYR A 211 -8.94 -13.77 -12.24
C TYR A 211 -9.05 -12.40 -12.91
N ARG A 212 -8.11 -12.09 -13.80
CA ARG A 212 -8.16 -10.92 -14.67
C ARG A 212 -8.13 -11.35 -16.13
N ARG A 213 -8.94 -10.67 -16.93
CA ARG A 213 -9.16 -10.96 -18.33
C ARG A 213 -8.96 -9.72 -19.19
N ALA A 214 -8.13 -9.86 -20.22
CA ALA A 214 -7.95 -8.84 -21.24
C ALA A 214 -9.19 -8.77 -22.15
N ASP A 215 -9.46 -7.60 -22.73
CA ASP A 215 -10.55 -7.40 -23.70
C ASP A 215 -11.90 -7.97 -23.25
N PHE A 216 -12.26 -7.75 -21.98
CA PHE A 216 -13.45 -8.30 -21.34
C PHE A 216 -14.76 -7.75 -21.93
N LEU A 217 -14.78 -6.48 -22.33
CA LEU A 217 -15.95 -5.80 -22.91
C LEU A 217 -15.62 -5.14 -24.27
N PRO A 218 -15.32 -5.92 -25.32
CA PRO A 218 -14.84 -5.39 -26.60
C PRO A 218 -15.90 -4.56 -27.35
N ARG A 219 -17.18 -4.72 -26.99
CA ARG A 219 -18.29 -3.90 -27.52
C ARG A 219 -18.36 -2.51 -26.91
N LEU A 220 -17.78 -2.30 -25.72
CA LEU A 220 -17.74 -1.01 -25.04
C LEU A 220 -16.53 -0.19 -25.52
N ALA A 221 -15.34 -0.78 -25.42
CA ALA A 221 -14.09 -0.25 -25.95
C ALA A 221 -13.06 -1.38 -26.09
N SER A 222 -12.06 -1.21 -26.96
CA SER A 222 -10.90 -2.10 -26.99
C SER A 222 -10.12 -2.00 -25.68
N ASN A 223 -9.52 -3.11 -25.22
CA ASN A 223 -8.64 -3.15 -24.05
C ASN A 223 -9.31 -2.79 -22.71
N VAL A 224 -10.62 -3.00 -22.59
CA VAL A 224 -11.29 -2.99 -21.27
C VAL A 224 -10.92 -4.28 -20.55
N TRP A 225 -10.26 -4.14 -19.41
CA TRP A 225 -9.92 -5.26 -18.53
C TRP A 225 -11.05 -5.51 -17.54
N GLY A 226 -11.30 -6.80 -17.28
CA GLY A 226 -12.21 -7.24 -16.22
C GLY A 226 -11.48 -8.10 -15.20
N GLU A 227 -11.70 -7.82 -13.92
CA GLU A 227 -11.23 -8.62 -12.80
C GLU A 227 -12.42 -9.10 -11.96
N ALA A 228 -12.35 -10.34 -11.48
CA ALA A 228 -13.25 -10.89 -10.48
C ALA A 228 -12.41 -11.60 -9.41
N PHE A 229 -12.74 -11.39 -8.14
CA PHE A 229 -11.97 -11.96 -7.05
C PHE A 229 -12.84 -12.35 -5.85
N ILE A 230 -12.31 -13.28 -5.07
CA ILE A 230 -12.80 -13.63 -3.75
C ILE A 230 -11.61 -13.82 -2.82
N TYR A 231 -11.62 -13.11 -1.70
CA TYR A 231 -10.60 -13.22 -0.66
C TYR A 231 -11.24 -13.59 0.67
N GLY A 232 -10.67 -14.57 1.36
CA GLY A 232 -10.98 -14.91 2.74
C GLY A 232 -9.90 -14.45 3.71
N LEU A 233 -10.30 -14.10 4.93
CA LEU A 233 -9.42 -13.92 6.08
C LEU A 233 -9.99 -14.76 7.22
N ASP A 234 -9.19 -15.68 7.72
CA ASP A 234 -9.47 -16.42 8.95
C ASP A 234 -8.41 -16.08 9.98
N GLU A 235 -8.81 -15.34 11.00
CA GLU A 235 -7.99 -15.00 12.14
C GLU A 235 -8.41 -15.85 13.34
N ARG A 236 -7.44 -16.18 14.19
CA ARG A 236 -7.69 -16.81 15.47
C ARG A 236 -7.02 -15.99 16.54
N ASP A 237 -7.84 -15.48 17.44
CA ASP A 237 -7.38 -14.80 18.64
C ASP A 237 -6.67 -15.76 19.61
N THR A 238 -5.60 -15.28 20.24
CA THR A 238 -4.79 -16.07 21.19
C THR A 238 -4.16 -15.16 22.24
N ASP A 239 -3.83 -15.71 23.41
CA ASP A 239 -3.14 -14.96 24.48
C ASP A 239 -1.81 -14.31 24.05
N ARG A 240 -1.16 -14.85 23.01
CA ARG A 240 0.10 -14.31 22.48
C ARG A 240 -0.10 -13.22 21.42
N VAL A 241 -1.22 -13.23 20.72
CA VAL A 241 -1.53 -12.31 19.63
C VAL A 241 -3.01 -11.98 19.72
N ALA A 242 -3.30 -10.90 20.45
CA ALA A 242 -4.64 -10.40 20.63
C ALA A 242 -5.15 -9.77 19.32
N THR A 243 -6.32 -10.20 18.86
CA THR A 243 -6.93 -9.74 17.61
C THR A 243 -8.45 -9.67 17.72
N PRO A 244 -9.15 -9.00 16.78
CA PRO A 244 -10.61 -9.01 16.76
C PRO A 244 -11.23 -10.31 16.21
N ASP A 245 -10.50 -11.43 16.18
CA ASP A 245 -11.00 -12.75 15.76
C ASP A 245 -11.80 -12.73 14.44
N ARG A 246 -11.23 -12.11 13.40
CA ARG A 246 -11.94 -11.81 12.16
C ARG A 246 -12.08 -13.04 11.27
N HIS A 247 -13.30 -13.32 10.84
CA HIS A 247 -13.64 -14.30 9.81
C HIS A 247 -14.36 -13.63 8.66
N TYR A 248 -13.66 -13.37 7.56
CA TYR A 248 -14.20 -12.61 6.42
C TYR A 248 -14.22 -13.40 5.14
N LEU A 249 -15.25 -13.14 4.34
CA LEU A 249 -15.35 -13.46 2.93
C LEU A 249 -15.60 -12.18 2.14
N THR A 250 -14.72 -11.87 1.19
CA THR A 250 -14.76 -10.63 0.41
C THR A 250 -14.77 -10.91 -1.10
N PRO A 251 -15.94 -11.15 -1.72
CA PRO A 251 -16.08 -11.10 -3.17
C PRO A 251 -15.99 -9.66 -3.70
N GLY A 252 -15.48 -9.51 -4.92
CA GLY A 252 -15.42 -8.22 -5.59
C GLY A 252 -15.11 -8.33 -7.08
N PHE A 253 -15.10 -7.17 -7.73
CA PHE A 253 -14.83 -7.04 -9.16
C PHE A 253 -14.10 -5.74 -9.44
N ARG A 254 -13.47 -5.67 -10.62
CA ARG A 254 -12.93 -4.45 -11.18
C ARG A 254 -13.14 -4.40 -12.69
N LEU A 255 -13.46 -3.23 -13.21
CA LEU A 255 -13.41 -2.92 -14.63
C LEU A 255 -12.48 -1.72 -14.82
N PHE A 256 -11.51 -1.82 -15.72
CA PHE A 256 -10.63 -0.69 -15.99
C PHE A 256 -10.21 -0.59 -17.46
N LEU A 257 -10.00 0.64 -17.89
CA LEU A 257 -9.44 1.00 -19.19
C LEU A 257 -8.29 1.98 -18.92
N ALA A 258 -7.10 1.67 -19.42
CA ALA A 258 -5.93 2.49 -19.17
C ALA A 258 -5.98 3.82 -19.96
N PRO A 259 -5.46 4.93 -19.40
CA PRO A 259 -5.34 6.21 -20.09
C PRO A 259 -4.62 6.13 -21.44
N GLN A 260 -5.24 6.66 -22.50
CA GLN A 260 -4.67 6.81 -23.84
C GLN A 260 -4.95 8.21 -24.38
N ALA A 261 -3.99 8.79 -25.11
CA ALA A 261 -4.13 10.13 -25.67
C ALA A 261 -5.37 10.23 -26.58
N GLY A 262 -6.17 11.26 -26.38
CA GLY A 262 -7.41 11.51 -27.12
C GLY A 262 -8.63 10.71 -26.65
N SER A 263 -8.53 9.98 -25.53
CA SER A 263 -9.54 8.99 -25.13
C SER A 263 -9.97 9.08 -23.67
N PHE A 264 -11.18 8.58 -23.40
CA PHE A 264 -11.67 8.32 -22.05
C PHE A 264 -10.99 7.10 -21.42
N ASP A 265 -10.87 7.12 -20.10
CA ASP A 265 -10.36 6.03 -19.27
C ASP A 265 -11.21 5.87 -18.01
N PHE A 266 -11.14 4.69 -17.37
CA PHE A 266 -11.84 4.46 -16.12
C PHE A 266 -11.19 3.36 -15.27
N ASP A 267 -11.47 3.38 -13.97
CA ASP A 267 -11.13 2.34 -12.99
C ASP A 267 -12.27 2.26 -11.98
N ILE A 268 -13.05 1.19 -12.05
CA ILE A 268 -14.21 0.95 -11.17
C ILE A 268 -13.97 -0.37 -10.45
N GLU A 269 -13.83 -0.32 -9.13
CA GLU A 269 -13.64 -1.51 -8.28
C GLU A 269 -14.67 -1.51 -7.14
N GLY A 270 -15.32 -2.65 -6.94
CA GLY A 270 -16.26 -2.87 -5.85
C GLY A 270 -15.91 -4.13 -5.06
N ALA A 271 -16.06 -4.08 -3.74
CA ALA A 271 -15.86 -5.23 -2.86
C ALA A 271 -16.94 -5.27 -1.77
N PHE A 272 -17.48 -6.45 -1.50
CA PHE A 272 -18.47 -6.70 -0.45
C PHE A 272 -17.85 -7.65 0.56
N ARG A 273 -18.04 -7.41 1.85
CA ARG A 273 -17.48 -8.22 2.92
C ARG A 273 -18.57 -8.76 3.83
N PHE A 274 -18.50 -10.05 4.10
CA PHE A 274 -19.39 -10.78 4.98
C PHE A 274 -18.57 -11.55 6.02
N GLY A 275 -19.19 -11.87 7.16
CA GLY A 275 -18.64 -12.80 8.13
C GLY A 275 -18.85 -12.32 9.56
N SER A 276 -17.84 -12.48 10.41
CA SER A 276 -17.88 -12.06 11.81
C SER A 276 -16.54 -11.49 12.29
N ARG A 277 -16.60 -10.72 13.37
CA ARG A 277 -15.46 -10.24 14.14
C ARG A 277 -15.92 -9.84 15.55
N ARG A 278 -15.00 -9.71 16.47
CA ARG A 278 -15.19 -9.01 17.74
C ARG A 278 -14.96 -7.52 17.57
N LEU A 279 -15.52 -6.70 18.45
CA LEU A 279 -15.44 -5.24 18.32
C LEU A 279 -13.98 -4.76 18.44
N THR A 280 -13.27 -5.30 19.43
CA THR A 280 -11.92 -4.93 19.86
C THR A 280 -10.99 -6.15 19.87
N SER A 281 -9.74 -5.94 20.27
CA SER A 281 -8.79 -7.03 20.58
C SER A 281 -8.61 -7.21 22.08
N ALA A 282 -9.53 -6.70 22.90
CA ALA A 282 -9.45 -6.84 24.33
C ALA A 282 -9.74 -8.30 24.74
N PRO A 283 -9.02 -8.88 25.72
CA PRO A 283 -9.20 -10.29 26.10
C PRO A 283 -10.60 -10.63 26.62
N ASP A 284 -11.33 -9.65 27.14
CA ASP A 284 -12.69 -9.77 27.67
C ASP A 284 -13.77 -9.56 26.59
N ASP A 285 -13.40 -9.12 25.39
CA ASP A 285 -14.29 -9.07 24.24
C ASP A 285 -14.36 -10.45 23.59
N ALA A 286 -15.52 -11.10 23.73
CA ALA A 286 -15.81 -12.43 23.20
C ALA A 286 -17.10 -12.46 22.37
N ILE A 287 -17.66 -11.30 22.05
CA ILE A 287 -18.93 -11.20 21.31
C ILE A 287 -18.63 -11.05 19.83
N ASP A 288 -19.06 -12.02 19.04
CA ASP A 288 -18.97 -11.96 17.59
C ASP A 288 -20.10 -11.09 17.02
N LEU A 289 -19.70 -10.01 16.38
CA LEU A 289 -20.55 -9.12 15.60
C LEU A 289 -20.61 -9.59 14.15
N LYS A 290 -21.79 -9.49 13.54
CA LYS A 290 -21.99 -9.84 12.14
C LYS A 290 -21.47 -8.75 11.21
N VAL A 291 -20.60 -9.12 10.28
CA VAL A 291 -20.01 -8.17 9.33
C VAL A 291 -20.81 -8.10 8.05
N ARG A 292 -21.16 -6.88 7.64
CA ARG A 292 -21.71 -6.53 6.31
C ARG A 292 -21.16 -5.18 5.87
N ALA A 293 -19.97 -5.22 5.29
CA ALA A 293 -19.29 -4.01 4.84
C ALA A 293 -19.12 -3.99 3.32
N SER A 294 -18.91 -2.82 2.75
CA SER A 294 -18.63 -2.70 1.31
C SER A 294 -17.76 -1.48 0.99
N SER A 295 -17.11 -1.54 -0.17
CA SER A 295 -16.34 -0.43 -0.70
C SER A 295 -16.55 -0.30 -2.21
N LEU A 296 -16.42 0.93 -2.70
CA LEU A 296 -16.50 1.29 -4.10
C LEU A 296 -15.43 2.34 -4.39
N ILE A 297 -14.72 2.16 -5.49
CA ILE A 297 -13.90 3.20 -6.09
C ILE A 297 -14.37 3.32 -7.53
N ALA A 298 -14.63 4.55 -7.96
CA ALA A 298 -14.94 4.86 -9.33
C ALA A 298 -14.09 6.05 -9.77
N ARG A 299 -13.28 5.85 -10.80
CA ARG A 299 -12.56 6.92 -11.49
C ARG A 299 -12.96 6.92 -12.96
N VAL A 300 -13.27 8.09 -13.50
CA VAL A 300 -13.51 8.30 -14.94
C VAL A 300 -12.73 9.52 -15.36
N GLY A 301 -11.89 9.37 -16.39
CA GLY A 301 -10.99 10.41 -16.85
C GLY A 301 -10.97 10.56 -18.37
N TYR A 302 -10.36 11.64 -18.81
CA TYR A 302 -10.02 11.87 -20.20
C TYR A 302 -8.57 12.33 -20.31
N THR A 303 -7.83 11.71 -21.23
CA THR A 303 -6.43 12.09 -21.50
C THR A 303 -6.37 12.89 -22.78
N PHE A 304 -6.00 14.16 -22.67
CA PHE A 304 -5.90 15.04 -23.83
C PHE A 304 -4.67 14.69 -24.67
N ASP A 305 -4.83 14.68 -25.99
CA ASP A 305 -3.71 14.62 -26.93
C ASP A 305 -3.10 16.03 -27.09
N ALA A 306 -2.30 16.42 -26.10
CA ALA A 306 -1.68 17.74 -26.00
C ALA A 306 -0.30 17.62 -25.35
N PRO A 307 0.55 18.67 -25.38
CA PRO A 307 1.78 18.70 -24.59
C PRO A 307 1.53 18.28 -23.14
N TRP A 308 2.43 17.45 -22.62
CA TRP A 308 2.36 16.82 -21.29
C TRP A 308 1.26 15.76 -21.10
N ARG A 309 0.42 15.49 -22.11
CA ARG A 309 -0.67 14.48 -22.07
C ARG A 309 -1.48 14.55 -20.76
N PRO A 310 -2.10 15.70 -20.43
CA PRO A 310 -2.83 15.83 -19.18
C PRO A 310 -3.99 14.84 -19.15
N ASN A 311 -4.11 14.11 -18.05
CA ASN A 311 -5.28 13.33 -17.70
C ASN A 311 -6.05 14.07 -16.62
N ILE A 312 -7.33 14.34 -16.84
CA ILE A 312 -8.23 14.91 -15.84
C ILE A 312 -9.30 13.87 -15.54
N ALA A 313 -9.42 13.48 -14.28
CA ALA A 313 -10.34 12.44 -13.85
C ALA A 313 -11.16 12.86 -12.64
N LEU A 314 -12.46 12.54 -12.67
CA LEU A 314 -13.30 12.53 -11.48
C LEU A 314 -13.09 11.22 -10.74
N GLN A 315 -12.99 11.29 -9.42
CA GLN A 315 -12.78 10.13 -8.56
C GLN A 315 -13.81 10.14 -7.43
N TYR A 316 -14.39 8.99 -7.11
CA TYR A 316 -15.19 8.79 -5.92
C TYR A 316 -14.67 7.55 -5.18
N TYR A 317 -14.32 7.75 -3.91
CA TYR A 317 -13.94 6.67 -3.01
C TYR A 317 -15.01 6.55 -1.93
N TRP A 318 -15.59 5.38 -1.79
CA TRP A 318 -16.57 5.08 -0.75
C TRP A 318 -16.22 3.78 -0.02
N ALA A 319 -16.34 3.81 1.31
CA ALA A 319 -16.17 2.67 2.19
C ALA A 319 -17.21 2.79 3.31
N SER A 320 -18.00 1.75 3.53
CA SER A 320 -19.07 1.78 4.52
C SER A 320 -18.55 2.11 5.92
N GLY A 321 -19.37 2.82 6.69
CA GLY A 321 -19.20 3.03 8.12
C GLY A 321 -20.28 2.27 8.88
N ASP A 322 -20.07 2.15 10.18
CA ASP A 322 -21.03 1.55 11.10
C ASP A 322 -22.16 2.52 11.44
N LYS A 323 -23.42 2.10 11.29
CA LYS A 323 -24.58 3.00 11.47
C LYS A 323 -25.07 3.03 12.90
N ASP A 324 -25.06 1.87 13.53
CA ASP A 324 -25.49 1.70 14.92
C ASP A 324 -24.48 0.82 15.65
N PRO A 325 -23.43 1.42 16.22
CA PRO A 325 -22.37 0.64 16.85
C PRO A 325 -22.78 -0.02 18.18
N ALA A 326 -24.05 0.09 18.59
CA ALA A 326 -24.61 -0.58 19.75
C ALA A 326 -25.43 -1.83 19.38
N ASP A 327 -25.53 -2.16 18.09
CA ASP A 327 -26.19 -3.37 17.61
C ASP A 327 -25.24 -4.59 17.55
N ASP A 328 -25.72 -5.71 17.02
CA ASP A 328 -24.97 -6.95 16.89
C ASP A 328 -24.14 -7.04 15.59
N ARG A 329 -23.81 -5.89 14.99
CA ARG A 329 -23.17 -5.80 13.67
C ARG A 329 -21.90 -4.97 13.67
N PHE A 330 -21.17 -5.13 12.58
CA PHE A 330 -20.03 -4.29 12.25
C PHE A 330 -20.07 -3.99 10.75
N ASP A 331 -20.64 -2.84 10.41
CA ASP A 331 -20.86 -2.43 9.02
C ASP A 331 -19.69 -1.58 8.45
N GLN A 332 -18.71 -1.22 9.29
CA GLN A 332 -17.53 -0.50 8.84
C GLN A 332 -16.63 -1.37 7.94
N TYR A 333 -16.30 -0.87 6.76
CA TYR A 333 -15.32 -1.52 5.90
C TYR A 333 -13.91 -1.32 6.47
N GLU A 334 -13.10 -2.37 6.44
CA GLU A 334 -11.71 -2.27 6.89
C GLU A 334 -10.75 -2.56 5.73
N ARG A 335 -9.72 -1.73 5.66
CA ARG A 335 -8.53 -2.01 4.88
C ARG A 335 -7.69 -3.06 5.59
N LEU A 336 -7.43 -4.18 4.91
CA LEU A 336 -6.59 -5.26 5.45
C LEU A 336 -5.13 -5.14 4.99
N PHE A 337 -4.88 -5.30 3.68
CA PHE A 337 -3.52 -5.56 3.19
C PHE A 337 -3.08 -4.81 1.92
N GLY A 338 -3.97 -4.15 1.19
CA GLY A 338 -3.62 -3.51 -0.09
C GLY A 338 -2.94 -2.15 0.05
N SER A 339 -3.08 -1.24 -0.91
CA SER A 339 -2.61 0.17 -0.88
C SER A 339 -3.72 1.17 -0.62
N ARG A 340 -3.36 2.35 -0.09
CA ARG A 340 -4.27 3.52 -0.06
C ARG A 340 -3.64 4.78 -0.64
N ARG A 341 -2.31 4.82 -0.83
CA ARG A 341 -1.60 6.03 -1.26
C ARG A 341 -2.00 6.47 -2.66
N THR A 342 -2.19 5.48 -3.54
CA THR A 342 -2.52 5.76 -4.93
C THR A 342 -3.84 6.50 -5.02
N ASP A 343 -4.84 6.14 -4.20
CA ASP A 343 -6.21 6.66 -4.31
C ASP A 343 -6.54 7.78 -3.31
N LEU A 344 -5.98 7.75 -2.08
CA LEU A 344 -6.42 8.54 -0.93
C LEU A 344 -5.36 9.47 -0.29
N ASN A 345 -4.20 9.67 -0.93
CA ASN A 345 -3.13 10.65 -0.58
C ASN A 345 -1.86 10.04 0.04
N ASN A 346 -0.82 10.87 0.20
CA ASN A 346 0.42 10.50 0.89
C ASN A 346 0.15 9.85 2.26
N THR A 347 0.92 8.81 2.58
CA THR A 347 0.86 8.05 3.85
C THR A 347 2.15 8.27 4.65
N SER A 348 2.52 7.37 5.59
CA SER A 348 3.63 7.53 6.56
C SER A 348 3.21 8.34 7.79
N ILE A 349 3.96 9.37 8.21
CA ILE A 349 3.58 10.23 9.35
C ILE A 349 2.32 11.07 9.05
N HIS A 350 1.95 11.19 7.78
CA HIS A 350 0.67 11.75 7.31
C HIS A 350 -0.32 10.67 6.84
N GLY A 351 -1.37 11.06 6.11
CA GLY A 351 -2.37 10.17 5.52
C GLY A 351 -3.67 10.12 6.33
N PRO A 352 -4.47 11.20 6.30
CA PRO A 352 -5.69 11.33 7.09
C PRO A 352 -6.80 10.36 6.63
N LEU A 353 -6.81 9.94 5.37
CA LEU A 353 -7.93 9.19 4.78
C LEU A 353 -7.61 7.71 4.56
N THR A 354 -8.47 6.81 5.00
CA THR A 354 -8.34 5.36 4.78
C THR A 354 -9.65 4.77 4.28
N PRO A 355 -9.65 3.59 3.62
CA PRO A 355 -10.86 2.88 3.21
C PRO A 355 -11.64 2.30 4.39
N ALA A 356 -12.14 3.15 5.29
CA ALA A 356 -12.98 2.80 6.43
C ALA A 356 -13.80 4.02 6.82
N ASN A 357 -15.14 3.87 6.83
CA ASN A 357 -16.08 4.95 7.10
C ASN A 357 -15.76 6.24 6.30
N LEU A 358 -15.74 6.14 4.97
CA LEU A 358 -15.26 7.21 4.10
C LEU A 358 -16.19 7.41 2.91
N SER A 359 -16.54 8.66 2.63
CA SER A 359 -17.12 9.14 1.38
C SER A 359 -16.29 10.31 0.88
N ALA A 360 -15.59 10.13 -0.25
CA ALA A 360 -14.60 11.09 -0.74
C ALA A 360 -14.70 11.29 -2.26
N PRO A 361 -15.62 12.16 -2.73
CA PRO A 361 -15.55 12.70 -4.09
C PRO A 361 -14.31 13.57 -4.28
N GLY A 362 -13.76 13.55 -5.49
CA GLY A 362 -12.50 14.22 -5.78
C GLY A 362 -12.20 14.35 -7.27
N VAL A 363 -11.11 15.04 -7.55
CA VAL A 363 -10.58 15.27 -8.89
C VAL A 363 -9.09 14.94 -8.88
N ARG A 364 -8.62 14.26 -9.93
CA ARG A 364 -7.21 13.96 -10.16
C ARG A 364 -6.76 14.56 -11.47
N ILE A 365 -5.56 15.13 -11.46
CA ILE A 365 -4.87 15.62 -12.62
C ILE A 365 -3.50 14.94 -12.66
N GLU A 366 -3.16 14.29 -13.77
CA GLU A 366 -1.84 13.68 -14.00
C GLU A 366 -1.24 14.20 -15.29
N VAL A 367 0.06 14.49 -15.28
CA VAL A 367 0.80 15.02 -16.43
C VAL A 367 2.13 14.31 -16.59
N LYS A 368 2.61 14.23 -17.83
CA LYS A 368 3.91 13.67 -18.21
C LYS A 368 4.69 14.68 -19.08
N PRO A 369 5.30 15.73 -18.49
CA PRO A 369 5.98 16.76 -19.28
C PRO A 369 7.12 16.26 -20.16
N SER A 370 7.79 15.17 -19.76
CA SER A 370 8.80 14.48 -20.56
C SER A 370 8.89 13.01 -20.19
N SER A 371 9.73 12.23 -20.88
CA SER A 371 10.04 10.85 -20.49
C SER A 371 10.74 10.73 -19.13
N ARG A 372 11.25 11.83 -18.58
CA ARG A 372 11.96 11.90 -17.29
C ARG A 372 11.17 12.60 -16.20
N LEU A 373 9.95 13.09 -16.47
CA LEU A 373 9.17 13.85 -15.50
C LEU A 373 7.70 13.46 -15.57
N ASP A 374 7.14 13.05 -14.43
CA ASP A 374 5.69 13.04 -14.22
C ASP A 374 5.30 13.85 -12.99
N ALA A 375 4.07 14.34 -13.00
CA ALA A 375 3.48 14.98 -11.84
C ALA A 375 1.99 14.63 -11.72
N ARG A 376 1.49 14.72 -10.49
CA ARG A 376 0.06 14.57 -10.17
C ARG A 376 -0.40 15.61 -9.16
N LEU A 377 -1.68 15.93 -9.24
CA LEU A 377 -2.45 16.66 -8.24
C LEU A 377 -3.74 15.87 -7.99
N HIS A 378 -4.10 15.69 -6.73
CA HIS A 378 -5.34 15.07 -6.31
C HIS A 378 -6.00 15.97 -5.28
N TYR A 379 -7.31 16.18 -5.44
CA TYR A 379 -8.16 16.85 -4.48
C TYR A 379 -9.30 15.93 -4.10
N SER A 380 -9.66 15.87 -2.82
CA SER A 380 -10.88 15.22 -2.35
C SER A 380 -11.56 16.03 -1.25
N ALA A 381 -12.89 16.02 -1.25
CA ALA A 381 -13.71 16.46 -0.12
C ALA A 381 -14.17 15.21 0.62
N ALA A 382 -13.67 14.99 1.83
CA ALA A 382 -13.89 13.75 2.58
C ALA A 382 -14.92 13.95 3.70
N SER A 383 -15.88 13.04 3.75
CA SER A 383 -16.85 12.88 4.84
C SER A 383 -16.79 11.46 5.39
N LEU A 384 -17.29 11.28 6.61
CA LEU A 384 -17.67 9.96 7.13
C LEU A 384 -18.80 9.40 6.25
N ALA A 385 -18.80 8.09 6.05
CA ALA A 385 -19.93 7.41 5.40
C ALA A 385 -21.10 7.19 6.37
N SER A 386 -20.81 7.19 7.67
CA SER A 386 -21.74 7.17 8.80
C SER A 386 -21.22 8.10 9.89
N ASP A 387 -22.04 9.07 10.29
CA ASP A 387 -21.65 10.15 11.22
C ASP A 387 -21.47 9.66 12.67
N THR A 388 -21.98 8.47 13.01
CA THR A 388 -21.89 7.84 14.34
C THR A 388 -20.64 6.97 14.53
N ASP A 389 -19.91 6.73 13.44
CA ASP A 389 -18.73 5.86 13.40
C ASP A 389 -17.42 6.67 13.30
N SER A 390 -16.31 5.99 13.46
CA SER A 390 -15.00 6.57 13.70
C SER A 390 -14.38 7.12 12.42
N TRP A 391 -13.69 8.24 12.55
CA TRP A 391 -12.57 8.55 11.68
C TRP A 391 -11.34 7.75 12.13
N ILE A 392 -11.18 6.55 11.55
CA ILE A 392 -10.26 5.51 12.06
C ILE A 392 -8.81 5.96 12.22
N ILE A 393 -8.23 6.68 11.25
CA ILE A 393 -6.82 7.07 11.33
C ILE A 393 -6.60 8.17 12.39
N ALA A 394 -7.59 9.04 12.58
CA ALA A 394 -7.51 10.08 13.60
C ALA A 394 -7.81 9.54 15.00
N LYS A 395 -8.42 8.34 15.12
CA LYS A 395 -8.95 7.79 16.38
C LYS A 395 -9.99 8.73 17.02
N LEU A 396 -10.80 9.38 16.19
CA LEU A 396 -11.87 10.28 16.60
C LEU A 396 -13.22 9.66 16.26
N ARG A 397 -14.18 9.79 17.17
CA ARG A 397 -15.54 9.30 16.98
C ARG A 397 -16.49 10.12 17.83
N ASP A 398 -17.66 10.43 17.27
CA ASP A 398 -18.81 10.92 18.01
C ASP A 398 -19.96 9.93 17.83
N PRO A 399 -20.27 9.08 18.83
CA PRO A 399 -21.35 8.10 18.72
C PRO A 399 -22.75 8.71 18.52
N THR A 400 -22.95 9.99 18.83
CA THR A 400 -24.24 10.68 18.67
C THR A 400 -24.47 11.18 17.25
N GLY A 401 -23.40 11.37 16.47
CA GLY A 401 -23.44 11.99 15.15
C GLY A 401 -23.62 13.52 15.16
N GLU A 402 -23.65 14.16 16.32
CA GLU A 402 -23.89 15.61 16.45
C GLU A 402 -22.71 16.47 15.95
N SER A 403 -21.51 15.89 15.86
CA SER A 403 -20.32 16.54 15.31
C SER A 403 -20.36 16.69 13.77
N GLY A 404 -21.37 16.13 13.09
CA GLY A 404 -21.50 16.12 11.63
C GLY A 404 -20.55 15.13 10.93
N GLY A 405 -20.67 14.99 9.61
CA GLY A 405 -19.91 14.00 8.84
C GLY A 405 -18.66 14.54 8.12
N PHE A 406 -18.54 15.85 7.91
CA PHE A 406 -17.51 16.38 7.00
C PHE A 406 -16.12 16.44 7.65
N ILE A 407 -15.22 15.55 7.23
CA ILE A 407 -13.85 15.43 7.78
C ILE A 407 -12.95 16.56 7.28
N GLY A 408 -13.04 16.91 5.98
CA GLY A 408 -12.28 18.03 5.43
C GLY A 408 -11.89 17.91 3.96
N HIS A 409 -11.12 18.89 3.50
CA HIS A 409 -10.57 18.93 2.14
C HIS A 409 -9.12 18.44 2.13
N ALA A 410 -8.83 17.47 1.29
CA ALA A 410 -7.49 16.93 1.14
C ALA A 410 -6.93 17.26 -0.25
N ILE A 411 -5.73 17.84 -0.27
CA ILE A 411 -4.98 18.16 -1.48
C ILE A 411 -3.66 17.39 -1.41
N ASP A 412 -3.31 16.65 -2.45
CA ASP A 412 -2.11 15.82 -2.54
C ASP A 412 -1.41 16.04 -3.87
N THR A 413 -0.11 16.27 -3.85
CA THR A 413 0.69 16.40 -5.07
C THR A 413 2.00 15.63 -4.97
N ARG A 414 2.49 15.20 -6.13
CA ARG A 414 3.78 14.55 -6.29
C ARG A 414 4.35 14.87 -7.66
N ALA A 415 5.65 15.13 -7.72
CA ALA A 415 6.45 15.12 -8.94
C ALA A 415 7.57 14.07 -8.83
N ARG A 416 7.84 13.36 -9.93
CA ARG A 416 8.94 12.39 -10.03
C ARG A 416 9.84 12.75 -11.18
N TYR A 417 11.14 12.83 -10.91
CA TYR A 417 12.17 13.10 -11.90
C TYR A 417 13.19 11.96 -11.95
N TRP A 418 13.37 11.37 -13.12
CA TRP A 418 14.39 10.34 -13.36
C TRP A 418 15.71 11.00 -13.74
N ILE A 419 16.54 11.27 -12.73
CA ILE A 419 17.88 11.88 -12.88
C ILE A 419 18.74 11.00 -13.79
N ALA A 420 18.78 9.71 -13.48
CA ALA A 420 19.38 8.66 -14.31
C ALA A 420 18.32 7.58 -14.55
N PRO A 421 17.64 7.55 -15.72
CA PRO A 421 16.59 6.58 -16.01
C PRO A 421 17.03 5.15 -15.72
N GLY A 422 16.24 4.42 -14.94
CA GLY A 422 16.55 3.05 -14.54
C GLY A 422 17.47 2.89 -13.32
N ASN A 423 18.05 3.97 -12.78
CA ASN A 423 18.91 3.92 -11.59
C ASN A 423 18.58 4.95 -10.52
N LEU A 424 18.36 6.21 -10.87
CA LEU A 424 18.23 7.29 -9.88
C LEU A 424 16.97 8.11 -10.12
N ARG A 425 16.08 8.12 -9.13
CA ARG A 425 14.82 8.87 -9.18
C ARG A 425 14.68 9.77 -7.96
N LEU A 426 14.42 11.04 -8.22
CA LEU A 426 13.96 12.03 -7.23
C LEU A 426 12.43 12.05 -7.23
N GLU A 427 11.81 12.01 -6.06
CA GLU A 427 10.39 12.20 -5.85
C GLU A 427 10.17 13.26 -4.78
N ILE A 428 9.39 14.28 -5.10
CA ILE A 428 8.98 15.33 -4.15
C ILE A 428 7.45 15.30 -4.10
N GLY A 429 6.88 15.45 -2.92
CA GLY A 429 5.44 15.59 -2.80
C GLY A 429 5.04 16.39 -1.57
N ALA A 430 3.80 16.86 -1.60
CA ALA A 430 3.21 17.66 -0.53
C ALA A 430 1.73 17.32 -0.39
N SER A 431 1.18 17.50 0.80
CA SER A 431 -0.25 17.37 1.06
C SER A 431 -0.71 18.46 2.00
N ALA A 432 -1.92 18.97 1.78
CA ALA A 432 -2.61 19.85 2.70
C ALA A 432 -3.95 19.23 3.06
N PHE A 433 -4.27 19.15 4.35
CA PHE A 433 -5.57 18.67 4.80
C PHE A 433 -6.24 19.75 5.63
N VAL A 434 -7.26 20.41 5.07
CA VAL A 434 -8.03 21.47 5.73
C VAL A 434 -9.21 20.84 6.43
N PHE A 435 -9.30 21.03 7.74
CA PHE A 435 -10.31 20.36 8.56
C PHE A 435 -11.72 20.81 8.20
N GLY A 436 -12.65 19.86 8.19
CA GLY A 436 -14.08 20.07 8.02
C GLY A 436 -14.78 20.32 9.35
N GLU A 437 -16.09 20.21 9.34
CA GLU A 437 -16.93 20.38 10.54
C GLU A 437 -16.64 19.31 11.59
N PHE A 438 -16.66 18.03 11.20
CA PHE A 438 -16.43 16.90 12.11
C PHE A 438 -15.12 17.05 12.88
N ALA A 439 -14.02 17.29 12.17
CA ALA A 439 -12.71 17.44 12.79
C ALA A 439 -12.61 18.64 13.75
N ARG A 440 -13.44 19.68 13.58
CA ARG A 440 -13.45 20.85 14.47
C ARG A 440 -14.40 20.70 15.66
N SER A 441 -15.45 19.90 15.52
CA SER A 441 -16.52 19.78 16.51
C SER A 441 -16.39 18.55 17.39
N VAL A 442 -15.75 17.48 16.88
CA VAL A 442 -15.62 16.21 17.60
C VAL A 442 -14.82 16.37 18.90
N PRO A 443 -15.25 15.74 20.01
CA PRO A 443 -14.46 15.70 21.24
C PRO A 443 -13.05 15.16 20.99
N ALA A 444 -12.05 15.78 21.64
CA ALA A 444 -10.62 15.50 21.44
C ALA A 444 -10.10 15.73 20.01
N GLY A 445 -10.86 16.44 19.18
CA GLY A 445 -10.45 16.87 17.85
C GLY A 445 -9.19 17.76 17.87
N PRO A 446 -8.53 17.91 16.72
CA PRO A 446 -7.31 18.72 16.61
C PRO A 446 -7.55 20.21 16.91
N GLU A 447 -6.60 20.84 17.61
CA GLU A 447 -6.65 22.28 17.92
C GLU A 447 -6.47 23.18 16.68
N GLY A 448 -5.75 22.68 15.68
CA GLY A 448 -5.43 23.40 14.45
C GLY A 448 -6.61 23.51 13.49
N LYS A 449 -6.37 24.14 12.33
CA LYS A 449 -7.37 24.21 11.23
C LYS A 449 -7.01 23.34 10.03
N ARG A 450 -5.77 22.84 10.00
CA ARG A 450 -5.22 22.07 8.90
C ARG A 450 -3.99 21.29 9.34
N THR A 451 -3.57 20.36 8.49
CA THR A 451 -2.20 19.86 8.47
C THR A 451 -1.52 20.13 7.13
N LEU A 452 -0.21 20.38 7.15
CA LEU A 452 0.63 20.49 5.97
C LEU A 452 1.73 19.44 6.04
N PHE A 453 1.88 18.66 4.98
CA PHE A 453 2.87 17.59 4.89
C PHE A 453 3.74 17.80 3.65
N GLY A 454 5.03 17.52 3.78
CA GLY A 454 5.97 17.56 2.68
C GLY A 454 6.99 16.43 2.78
N TYR A 455 7.46 15.94 1.64
CA TYR A 455 8.57 15.01 1.60
C TYR A 455 9.44 15.17 0.36
N THR A 456 10.70 14.78 0.52
CA THR A 456 11.66 14.58 -0.59
C THR A 456 12.27 13.21 -0.45
N GLN A 457 12.32 12.47 -1.55
CA GLN A 457 12.80 11.09 -1.59
C GLN A 457 13.75 10.90 -2.77
N LEU A 458 14.91 10.29 -2.49
CA LEU A 458 15.84 9.82 -3.51
C LEU A 458 15.87 8.30 -3.47
N THR A 459 15.66 7.68 -4.63
CA THR A 459 15.70 6.22 -4.80
C THR A 459 16.78 5.85 -5.80
N ALA A 460 17.72 5.02 -5.37
CA ALA A 460 18.72 4.36 -6.19
C ALA A 460 18.32 2.90 -6.41
N THR A 461 18.33 2.43 -7.66
CA THR A 461 18.06 1.04 -8.05
C THR A 461 19.27 0.50 -8.80
N PHE A 462 19.69 -0.72 -8.48
CA PHE A 462 20.84 -1.38 -9.08
C PHE A 462 20.57 -2.84 -9.38
#